data_AF-A0AAU9XZP9-F1
#
_entry.id   AF-A0AAU9XZP9-F1
#
_cell.length_a   1.000
_cell.length_b   1.000
_cell.length_c   1.000
_cell.angle_alpha   90.00
_cell.angle_beta   90.00
_cell.angle_gamma   90.00
#
_symmetry.space_group_name_H-M   'P 1'
#
loop_
_entity.id
_entity.type
_entity.pdbx_description
1 polymer ?
#
loop_
_entity_poly.entity_id
_entity_poly.type
_entity_poly.pdbx_seq_one_letter_code
_entity_poly.pdbx_strand_id
1 'polypeptide(L)'
;MFPILYILYFPSLIPLRMATSQQCEPSQQSESGKALKGHIFKSKKVQDPYQCLIFCYSEFTCQSYNYVITGKLCELNNRTKEARPGDFVRDETRFYMRRWKNRVSLGSVPEMPAESCREIKASEQGMAVSGRYWLEPRETKMKSKNFLVYCDMVSVDQVWTLLARFSNSDTKNWMDDSGDWWYDSTQAAGETADPSYNADMISPAFWLIGGSELKITRNDDSGHTPLLQTIGNCLSGKTFRSKITSYGNFRNGSVWSNGKCLGKCKVQYGGQYQTTEGFGQASCSSDLQGADEVGFWCVKGWSGSVIMIGGGGADCSDADHGIGTTVAKLTSFKIKENNRRESDFSNDAWGSITKSYSLNFWIR
;
A
#
# COMPACT_ATOMS: atom_id res chain seq x y z
N MET A 1 -10.34 -58.71 -68.53
CA MET A 1 -9.91 -58.53 -67.13
C MET A 1 -9.61 -57.04 -66.95
N PHE A 2 -10.56 -56.29 -66.40
CA PHE A 2 -10.44 -54.85 -66.06
C PHE A 2 -11.01 -54.70 -64.64
N PRO A 3 -10.38 -53.90 -63.76
CA PRO A 3 -10.56 -54.01 -62.32
C PRO A 3 -11.85 -53.34 -61.83
N ILE A 4 -12.49 -53.96 -60.83
CA ILE A 4 -13.62 -53.41 -60.09
C ILE A 4 -13.08 -52.33 -59.14
N LEU A 5 -13.52 -51.09 -59.33
CA LEU A 5 -13.19 -49.96 -58.45
C LEU A 5 -14.17 -49.94 -57.27
N TYR A 6 -13.71 -50.28 -56.06
CA TYR A 6 -14.50 -50.14 -54.84
C TYR A 6 -14.44 -48.69 -54.35
N ILE A 7 -15.56 -47.96 -54.44
CA ILE A 7 -15.70 -46.63 -53.85
C ILE A 7 -16.11 -46.79 -52.38
N LEU A 8 -15.17 -46.52 -51.47
CA LEU A 8 -15.44 -46.45 -50.03
C LEU A 8 -16.00 -45.05 -49.69
N TYR A 9 -17.30 -44.99 -49.36
CA TYR A 9 -17.97 -43.78 -48.92
C TYR A 9 -17.72 -43.57 -47.41
N PHE A 10 -16.85 -42.63 -47.05
CA PHE A 10 -16.67 -42.20 -45.66
C PHE A 10 -17.66 -41.08 -45.34
N PRO A 11 -18.66 -41.28 -44.46
CA PRO A 11 -19.51 -40.19 -44.03
C PRO A 11 -18.67 -39.19 -43.21
N SER A 12 -18.63 -37.95 -43.67
CA SER A 12 -18.04 -36.82 -42.96
C SER A 12 -18.68 -36.66 -41.58
N LEU A 13 -17.95 -37.00 -40.52
CA LEU A 13 -18.31 -36.66 -39.14
C LEU A 13 -18.11 -35.16 -38.94
N ILE A 14 -19.14 -34.36 -39.25
CA ILE A 14 -19.20 -32.97 -38.81
C ILE A 14 -19.48 -33.01 -37.30
N PRO A 15 -18.58 -32.55 -36.42
CA PRO A 15 -18.88 -32.47 -35.00
C PRO A 15 -20.02 -31.47 -34.80
N LEU A 16 -21.12 -31.92 -34.17
CA LEU A 16 -22.15 -31.04 -33.66
C LEU A 16 -21.47 -30.05 -32.72
N ARG A 17 -21.35 -28.78 -33.12
CA ARG A 17 -21.06 -27.69 -32.19
C ARG A 17 -22.27 -27.59 -31.27
N MET A 18 -22.17 -28.15 -30.06
CA MET A 18 -23.03 -27.68 -28.98
C MET A 18 -22.74 -26.19 -28.83
N ALA A 19 -23.73 -25.36 -29.20
CA ALA A 19 -23.71 -23.97 -28.81
C ALA A 19 -23.60 -23.95 -27.28
N THR A 20 -22.50 -23.42 -26.77
CA THR A 20 -22.37 -23.10 -25.35
C THR A 20 -23.55 -22.22 -25.00
N SER A 21 -24.50 -22.76 -24.25
CA SER A 21 -25.58 -21.98 -23.66
C SER A 21 -24.96 -20.79 -22.96
N GLN A 22 -25.54 -19.61 -23.21
CA GLN A 22 -25.33 -18.38 -22.48
C GLN A 22 -24.90 -18.69 -21.05
N GLN A 23 -23.62 -18.44 -20.76
CA GLN A 23 -23.05 -18.62 -19.43
C GLN A 23 -23.95 -17.80 -18.50
N CYS A 24 -24.74 -18.48 -17.65
CA CYS A 24 -25.55 -17.79 -16.66
C CYS A 24 -24.61 -16.88 -15.88
N GLU A 25 -24.99 -15.62 -15.68
CA GLU A 25 -24.25 -14.77 -14.74
C GLU A 25 -24.11 -15.52 -13.42
N PRO A 26 -22.96 -15.44 -12.73
CA PRO A 26 -22.73 -16.17 -11.49
C PRO A 26 -23.93 -15.94 -10.56
N SER A 27 -24.63 -17.04 -10.24
CA SER A 27 -25.88 -16.98 -9.50
C SER A 27 -25.67 -16.19 -8.20
N GLN A 28 -26.56 -15.24 -7.93
CA GLN A 28 -26.59 -14.49 -6.66
C GLN A 28 -26.86 -15.49 -5.51
N GLN A 29 -25.80 -16.10 -4.98
CA GLN A 29 -25.95 -17.15 -3.99
C GLN A 29 -26.11 -16.51 -2.61
N SER A 30 -27.29 -16.67 -2.03
CA SER A 30 -27.53 -16.35 -0.63
C SER A 30 -26.81 -17.36 0.27
N GLU A 31 -26.26 -16.89 1.39
CA GLU A 31 -25.64 -17.74 2.40
C GLU A 31 -26.54 -17.81 3.64
N SER A 32 -27.24 -18.93 3.79
CA SER A 32 -28.11 -19.17 4.95
C SER A 32 -27.30 -19.36 6.23
N GLY A 33 -27.87 -18.91 7.37
CA GLY A 33 -27.24 -19.04 8.68
C GLY A 33 -26.02 -18.14 8.87
N LYS A 34 -25.91 -17.07 8.07
CA LYS A 34 -24.79 -16.14 8.06
C LYS A 34 -25.27 -14.69 8.05
N ALA A 35 -24.49 -13.82 8.67
CA ALA A 35 -24.72 -12.39 8.66
C ALA A 35 -23.41 -11.61 8.76
N LEU A 36 -23.35 -10.46 8.09
CA LEU A 36 -22.29 -9.48 8.28
C LEU A 36 -22.68 -8.52 9.40
N LYS A 37 -21.85 -8.40 10.45
CA LYS A 37 -22.12 -7.54 11.63
C LYS A 37 -21.28 -6.27 11.61
N GLY A 38 -21.74 -5.23 12.30
CA GLY A 38 -21.00 -3.96 12.44
C GLY A 38 -21.03 -3.03 11.21
N HIS A 39 -21.61 -3.47 10.09
CA HIS A 39 -21.64 -2.74 8.81
C HIS A 39 -23.05 -2.31 8.39
N ILE A 40 -24.05 -2.51 9.23
CA ILE A 40 -25.45 -2.18 8.95
C ILE A 40 -25.63 -0.67 9.04
N PHE A 41 -26.05 -0.04 7.94
CA PHE A 41 -26.29 1.42 7.90
C PHE A 41 -27.77 1.79 7.73
N LYS A 42 -28.61 0.84 7.31
CA LYS A 42 -30.04 1.07 7.11
C LYS A 42 -30.83 -0.22 7.21
N SER A 43 -32.04 -0.15 7.77
CA SER A 43 -32.91 -1.31 7.91
C SER A 43 -34.36 -1.00 7.53
N LYS A 44 -35.09 -1.99 7.01
CA LYS A 44 -36.50 -1.85 6.58
C LYS A 44 -37.25 -3.17 6.68
N LYS A 45 -38.47 -3.16 7.24
CA LYS A 45 -39.38 -4.32 7.18
C LYS A 45 -39.87 -4.49 5.74
N VAL A 46 -39.90 -5.74 5.28
CA VAL A 46 -40.27 -6.11 3.91
C VAL A 46 -41.29 -7.25 3.92
N GLN A 47 -42.00 -7.46 2.81
CA GLN A 47 -42.96 -8.57 2.71
C GLN A 47 -42.28 -9.89 2.31
N ASP A 48 -41.16 -9.80 1.61
CA ASP A 48 -40.41 -10.93 1.06
C ASP A 48 -38.91 -10.56 0.83
N PRO A 49 -38.04 -11.57 0.65
CA PRO A 49 -36.62 -11.37 0.36
C PRO A 49 -36.27 -10.52 -0.87
N TYR A 50 -37.12 -10.50 -1.91
CA TYR A 50 -36.82 -9.77 -3.15
C TYR A 50 -36.89 -8.25 -2.93
N GLN A 51 -37.77 -7.79 -2.04
CA GLN A 51 -37.81 -6.37 -1.67
C GLN A 51 -36.52 -5.87 -1.00
N CYS A 52 -35.73 -6.75 -0.37
CA CYS A 52 -34.39 -6.38 0.11
C CYS A 52 -33.44 -6.04 -1.03
N LEU A 53 -33.49 -6.79 -2.12
CA LEU A 53 -32.65 -6.57 -3.29
C LEU A 53 -32.92 -5.18 -3.87
N ILE A 54 -34.21 -4.87 -4.09
CA ILE A 54 -34.63 -3.56 -4.61
C ILE A 54 -34.25 -2.44 -3.65
N PHE A 55 -34.44 -2.65 -2.35
CA PHE A 55 -34.05 -1.67 -1.34
C PHE A 55 -32.54 -1.42 -1.36
N CYS A 56 -31.72 -2.46 -1.41
CA CYS A 56 -30.27 -2.31 -1.54
C CYS A 56 -29.88 -1.59 -2.84
N TYR A 57 -30.54 -1.90 -3.96
CA TYR A 57 -30.23 -1.26 -5.24
C TYR A 57 -30.58 0.24 -5.24
N SER A 58 -31.59 0.64 -4.47
CA SER A 58 -31.97 2.06 -4.31
C SER A 58 -31.01 2.86 -3.44
N GLU A 59 -30.16 2.20 -2.64
CA GLU A 59 -29.16 2.86 -1.82
C GLU A 59 -27.78 2.79 -2.51
N PHE A 60 -27.20 3.97 -2.76
CA PHE A 60 -25.89 4.10 -3.41
C PHE A 60 -24.77 3.33 -2.68
N THR A 61 -24.77 3.39 -1.35
CA THR A 61 -23.72 2.83 -0.49
C THR A 61 -23.94 1.35 -0.15
N CYS A 62 -25.06 0.74 -0.56
CA CYS A 62 -25.33 -0.66 -0.23
C CYS A 62 -24.40 -1.60 -1.02
N GLN A 63 -23.63 -2.41 -0.28
CA GLN A 63 -22.71 -3.42 -0.82
C GLN A 63 -23.23 -4.84 -0.63
N SER A 64 -24.04 -5.07 0.39
CA SER A 64 -24.69 -6.34 0.70
C SER A 64 -25.83 -6.14 1.68
N TYR A 65 -26.57 -7.18 2.03
CA TYR A 65 -27.58 -7.10 3.07
C TYR A 65 -27.70 -8.43 3.83
N ASN A 66 -28.14 -8.34 5.08
CA ASN A 66 -28.67 -9.48 5.81
C ASN A 66 -30.20 -9.44 5.72
N TYR A 67 -30.83 -10.59 5.61
CA TYR A 67 -32.27 -10.73 5.74
C TYR A 67 -32.59 -11.53 7.01
N VAL A 68 -33.29 -10.91 7.94
CA VAL A 68 -33.80 -11.59 9.14
C VAL A 68 -35.07 -12.35 8.75
N ILE A 69 -35.00 -13.68 8.88
CA ILE A 69 -36.05 -14.59 8.43
C ILE A 69 -37.33 -14.33 9.22
N THR A 70 -37.21 -14.37 10.55
CA THR A 70 -38.32 -14.07 11.46
C THR A 70 -38.52 -12.57 11.57
N GLY A 71 -39.72 -12.10 11.24
CA GLY A 71 -40.05 -10.66 11.25
C GLY A 71 -39.73 -9.92 9.96
N LYS A 72 -39.15 -10.61 8.96
CA LYS A 72 -38.95 -10.12 7.58
C LYS A 72 -38.27 -8.74 7.53
N LEU A 73 -37.10 -8.65 8.15
CA LEU A 73 -36.35 -7.40 8.25
C LEU A 73 -35.14 -7.42 7.32
N CYS A 74 -35.01 -6.38 6.51
CA CYS A 74 -33.82 -6.11 5.72
C CYS A 74 -32.82 -5.30 6.53
N GLU A 75 -31.55 -5.71 6.55
CA GLU A 75 -30.43 -4.99 7.16
C GLU A 75 -29.37 -4.73 6.07
N LEU A 76 -29.33 -3.53 5.49
CA LEU A 76 -28.38 -3.17 4.45
C LEU A 76 -27.00 -2.89 5.03
N ASN A 77 -25.97 -3.45 4.40
CA ASN A 77 -24.58 -3.31 4.78
C ASN A 77 -23.79 -2.47 3.77
N ASN A 78 -22.91 -1.62 4.26
CA ASN A 78 -21.99 -0.80 3.45
C ASN A 78 -20.67 -1.53 3.12
N ARG A 79 -20.56 -2.81 3.48
CA ARG A 79 -19.43 -3.70 3.19
C ARG A 79 -19.88 -5.06 2.69
N THR A 80 -18.95 -5.83 2.14
CA THR A 80 -19.14 -7.24 1.79
C THR A 80 -18.37 -8.15 2.75
N LYS A 81 -18.67 -9.46 2.72
CA LYS A 81 -17.92 -10.46 3.48
C LYS A 81 -16.45 -10.55 3.05
N GLU A 82 -16.13 -10.27 1.78
CA GLU A 82 -14.74 -10.28 1.30
C GLU A 82 -13.95 -9.08 1.83
N ALA A 83 -14.60 -7.92 1.95
CA ALA A 83 -13.99 -6.73 2.56
C ALA A 83 -13.76 -6.89 4.07
N ARG A 84 -14.65 -7.65 4.74
CA ARG A 84 -14.71 -7.79 6.21
C ARG A 84 -14.95 -9.24 6.63
N PRO A 85 -14.02 -10.16 6.35
CA PRO A 85 -14.21 -11.58 6.64
C PRO A 85 -14.34 -11.88 8.13
N GLY A 86 -13.67 -11.10 9.00
CA GLY A 86 -13.76 -11.24 10.45
C GLY A 86 -15.13 -10.89 11.03
N ASP A 87 -15.92 -10.09 10.33
CA ASP A 87 -17.26 -9.67 10.76
C ASP A 87 -18.38 -10.54 10.16
N PHE A 88 -18.01 -11.52 9.33
CA PHE A 88 -18.93 -12.45 8.69
C PHE A 88 -19.16 -13.68 9.56
N VAL A 89 -20.20 -13.61 10.38
CA VAL A 89 -20.44 -14.56 11.48
C VAL A 89 -21.60 -15.50 11.20
N ARG A 90 -21.65 -16.61 11.95
CA ARG A 90 -22.79 -17.52 11.98
C ARG A 90 -23.97 -16.87 12.70
N ASP A 91 -25.14 -16.90 12.08
CA ASP A 91 -26.40 -16.37 12.61
C ASP A 91 -27.57 -17.09 11.93
N GLU A 92 -28.11 -18.12 12.58
CA GLU A 92 -29.17 -19.00 12.03
C GLU A 92 -30.50 -18.27 11.76
N THR A 93 -30.67 -17.06 12.30
CA THR A 93 -31.90 -16.27 12.12
C THR A 93 -31.87 -15.44 10.84
N ARG A 94 -30.76 -15.48 10.10
CA ARG A 94 -30.49 -14.63 8.95
C ARG A 94 -29.97 -15.42 7.75
N PHE A 95 -30.11 -14.84 6.56
CA PHE A 95 -29.22 -15.14 5.44
C PHE A 95 -28.53 -13.88 4.94
N TYR A 96 -27.34 -14.04 4.39
CA TYR A 96 -26.54 -12.98 3.79
C TYR A 96 -26.69 -12.97 2.26
N MET A 97 -26.68 -11.79 1.66
CA MET A 97 -26.63 -11.61 0.20
C MET A 97 -25.68 -10.48 -0.19
N ARG A 98 -24.72 -10.76 -1.09
CA ARG A 98 -23.86 -9.76 -1.71
C ARG A 98 -24.58 -9.05 -2.87
N ARG A 99 -24.39 -7.73 -3.01
CA ARG A 99 -24.81 -6.98 -4.20
C ARG A 99 -23.81 -7.21 -5.32
N TRP A 100 -24.29 -7.67 -6.48
CA TRP A 100 -23.43 -7.89 -7.64
C TRP A 100 -23.58 -6.80 -8.71
N LYS A 101 -24.82 -6.36 -8.98
CA LYS A 101 -25.12 -5.35 -10.01
C LYS A 101 -25.12 -3.94 -9.44
N ASN A 102 -24.64 -2.99 -10.26
CA ASN A 102 -24.63 -1.56 -9.96
C ASN A 102 -24.03 -1.23 -8.59
N ARG A 103 -23.06 -2.03 -8.12
CA ARG A 103 -22.36 -1.81 -6.85
C ARG A 103 -21.22 -0.83 -7.10
N VAL A 104 -21.13 0.19 -6.25
CA VAL A 104 -20.00 1.11 -6.24
C VAL A 104 -18.80 0.38 -5.65
N SER A 105 -17.67 0.31 -6.37
CA SER A 105 -16.45 -0.31 -5.84
C SER A 105 -15.93 0.48 -4.65
N LEU A 106 -15.41 -0.20 -3.62
CA LEU A 106 -14.87 0.49 -2.46
C LEU A 106 -13.69 1.36 -2.85
N GLY A 107 -13.62 2.55 -2.25
CA GLY A 107 -12.58 3.56 -2.52
C GLY A 107 -12.70 4.29 -3.85
N SER A 108 -13.69 3.98 -4.72
CA SER A 108 -13.80 4.65 -6.01
C SER A 108 -14.37 6.07 -5.91
N VAL A 109 -15.07 6.38 -4.81
CA VAL A 109 -15.71 7.68 -4.53
C VAL A 109 -15.54 8.03 -3.04
N PRO A 110 -15.52 9.32 -2.68
CA PRO A 110 -15.34 9.73 -1.28
C PRO A 110 -16.48 9.29 -0.36
N GLU A 111 -17.69 9.08 -0.86
CA GLU A 111 -18.84 8.60 -0.08
C GLU A 111 -18.78 7.10 0.25
N MET A 112 -17.87 6.37 -0.41
CA MET A 112 -17.62 4.95 -0.20
C MET A 112 -16.12 4.68 -0.05
N PRO A 113 -15.45 5.30 0.94
CA PRO A 113 -14.03 5.06 1.15
C PRO A 113 -13.79 3.63 1.63
N ALA A 114 -12.57 3.12 1.44
CA ALA A 114 -12.13 1.87 2.03
C ALA A 114 -11.22 2.12 3.24
N GLU A 115 -11.05 1.16 4.14
CA GLU A 115 -10.07 1.27 5.24
C GLU A 115 -8.63 1.07 4.76
N SER A 116 -8.42 0.34 3.65
CA SER A 116 -7.10 0.11 3.07
C SER A 116 -7.18 -0.30 1.60
N CYS A 117 -6.08 -0.17 0.86
CA CYS A 117 -5.95 -0.72 -0.49
C CYS A 117 -6.23 -2.24 -0.52
N ARG A 118 -5.79 -2.98 0.52
CA ARG A 118 -6.01 -4.43 0.64
C ARG A 118 -7.50 -4.78 0.70
N GLU A 119 -8.29 -4.00 1.43
CA GLU A 119 -9.74 -4.17 1.47
C GLU A 119 -10.38 -4.01 0.09
N ILE A 120 -9.94 -3.00 -0.68
CA ILE A 120 -10.46 -2.76 -2.04
C ILE A 120 -10.19 -3.99 -2.91
N LYS A 121 -8.94 -4.47 -2.92
CA LYS A 121 -8.56 -5.66 -3.69
C LYS A 121 -9.39 -6.88 -3.28
N ALA A 122 -9.62 -7.09 -1.98
CA ALA A 122 -10.44 -8.19 -1.47
C ALA A 122 -11.93 -8.05 -1.86
N SER A 123 -12.53 -6.88 -1.67
CA SER A 123 -13.92 -6.56 -2.04
C SER A 123 -14.20 -6.83 -3.52
N GLU A 124 -13.26 -6.46 -4.38
CA GLU A 124 -13.36 -6.65 -5.82
C GLU A 124 -12.82 -8.01 -6.29
N GLN A 125 -12.68 -8.99 -5.38
CA GLN A 125 -12.29 -10.37 -5.69
C GLN A 125 -10.98 -10.47 -6.47
N GLY A 126 -10.01 -9.63 -6.12
CA GLY A 126 -8.71 -9.55 -6.78
C GLY A 126 -8.71 -8.76 -8.10
N MET A 127 -9.86 -8.29 -8.60
CA MET A 127 -9.96 -7.60 -9.89
C MET A 127 -9.65 -6.09 -9.82
N ALA A 128 -9.53 -5.50 -8.62
CA ALA A 128 -9.12 -4.09 -8.50
C ALA A 128 -7.73 -3.86 -9.12
N VAL A 129 -7.57 -2.77 -9.87
CA VAL A 129 -6.33 -2.43 -10.59
C VAL A 129 -5.56 -1.31 -9.88
N SER A 130 -4.28 -1.12 -10.20
CA SER A 130 -3.51 -0.02 -9.61
C SER A 130 -4.12 1.34 -9.99
N GLY A 131 -4.15 2.28 -9.05
CA GLY A 131 -4.81 3.56 -9.29
C GLY A 131 -5.10 4.35 -8.03
N ARG A 132 -5.97 5.35 -8.21
CA ARG A 132 -6.34 6.34 -7.18
C ARG A 132 -7.55 5.86 -6.41
N TYR A 133 -7.45 5.85 -5.08
CA TYR A 133 -8.50 5.36 -4.20
C TYR A 133 -8.68 6.24 -2.96
N TRP A 134 -9.92 6.36 -2.52
CA TRP A 134 -10.31 7.04 -1.28
C TRP A 134 -10.23 6.08 -0.09
N LEU A 135 -9.42 6.46 0.90
CA LEU A 135 -9.30 5.73 2.15
C LEU A 135 -9.86 6.52 3.34
N GLU A 136 -10.41 5.78 4.30
CA GLU A 136 -10.86 6.25 5.60
C GLU A 136 -10.52 5.18 6.65
N PRO A 137 -9.42 5.34 7.41
CA PRO A 137 -8.98 4.39 8.42
C PRO A 137 -9.95 4.36 9.62
N ARG A 138 -9.98 3.23 10.35
CA ARG A 138 -10.90 3.00 11.48
C ARG A 138 -10.76 3.97 12.66
N GLU A 139 -9.65 4.70 12.81
CA GLU A 139 -9.40 5.47 14.03
C GLU A 139 -10.30 6.73 14.13
N THR A 140 -11.25 6.65 15.05
CA THR A 140 -12.37 7.59 15.29
C THR A 140 -12.01 8.84 16.11
N LYS A 141 -10.73 9.09 16.41
CA LYS A 141 -10.30 10.24 17.24
C LYS A 141 -10.04 11.51 16.43
N MET A 142 -9.83 11.37 15.13
CA MET A 142 -9.91 12.49 14.21
C MET A 142 -11.19 12.27 13.41
N LYS A 143 -12.03 13.30 13.27
CA LYS A 143 -13.00 13.35 12.17
C LYS A 143 -12.20 13.47 10.86
N SER A 144 -11.37 12.48 10.55
CA SER A 144 -10.54 12.47 9.37
C SER A 144 -11.46 12.24 8.20
N LYS A 145 -11.70 13.33 7.49
CA LYS A 145 -12.21 13.31 6.12
C LYS A 145 -11.39 12.28 5.34
N ASN A 146 -12.05 11.45 4.54
CA ASN A 146 -11.40 10.55 3.61
C ASN A 146 -10.23 11.25 2.86
N PHE A 147 -9.21 10.48 2.51
CA PHE A 147 -8.06 10.99 1.77
C PHE A 147 -7.79 10.14 0.53
N LEU A 148 -7.26 10.77 -0.51
CA LEU A 148 -6.95 10.12 -1.77
C LEU A 148 -5.49 9.64 -1.77
N VAL A 149 -5.28 8.39 -2.17
CA VAL A 149 -3.95 7.76 -2.24
C VAL A 149 -3.81 6.93 -3.51
N TYR A 150 -2.58 6.63 -3.90
CA TYR A 150 -2.31 5.62 -4.92
C TYR A 150 -2.14 4.23 -4.29
N CYS A 151 -2.86 3.25 -4.83
CA CYS A 151 -2.72 1.84 -4.49
C CYS A 151 -2.07 1.10 -5.67
N ASP A 152 -1.02 0.34 -5.41
CA ASP A 152 -0.44 -0.59 -6.37
C ASP A 152 -0.95 -2.01 -6.11
N MET A 153 -1.80 -2.51 -7.03
CA MET A 153 -2.66 -3.69 -6.86
C MET A 153 -2.15 -4.93 -7.61
N VAL A 154 -0.94 -5.39 -7.28
CA VAL A 154 -0.27 -6.51 -7.99
C VAL A 154 -1.08 -7.81 -7.88
N SER A 155 -1.40 -8.25 -6.66
CA SER A 155 -2.22 -9.43 -6.38
C SER A 155 -2.97 -9.28 -5.06
N VAL A 156 -3.76 -10.27 -4.65
CA VAL A 156 -4.54 -10.20 -3.39
C VAL A 156 -3.63 -10.07 -2.16
N ASP A 157 -2.42 -10.63 -2.22
CA ASP A 157 -1.43 -10.60 -1.14
C ASP A 157 -0.30 -9.58 -1.34
N GLN A 158 -0.25 -8.95 -2.51
CA GLN A 158 0.73 -7.93 -2.87
C GLN A 158 0.01 -6.65 -3.25
N VAL A 159 -0.53 -5.98 -2.24
CA VAL A 159 -1.20 -4.68 -2.38
C VAL A 159 -0.42 -3.63 -1.60
N TRP A 160 0.02 -2.58 -2.27
CA TRP A 160 0.85 -1.55 -1.68
C TRP A 160 0.12 -0.20 -1.66
N THR A 161 0.34 0.57 -0.59
CA THR A 161 -0.17 1.93 -0.42
C THR A 161 1.00 2.91 -0.49
N LEU A 162 0.89 3.94 -1.33
CA LEU A 162 1.92 4.98 -1.44
C LEU A 162 1.93 5.86 -0.18
N LEU A 163 3.10 5.94 0.47
CA LEU A 163 3.28 6.70 1.72
C LEU A 163 3.94 8.05 1.49
N ALA A 164 5.02 8.04 0.73
CA ALA A 164 5.94 9.16 0.62
C ALA A 164 6.71 9.10 -0.69
N ARG A 165 7.28 10.25 -1.08
CA ARG A 165 8.27 10.36 -2.13
C ARG A 165 9.39 11.29 -1.72
N PHE A 166 10.63 10.90 -2.03
CA PHE A 166 11.86 11.65 -1.74
C PHE A 166 12.47 12.15 -3.05
N SER A 167 12.60 13.47 -3.23
CA SER A 167 13.10 14.10 -4.46
C SER A 167 14.14 15.18 -4.16
N ASN A 168 15.37 14.98 -4.62
CA ASN A 168 16.39 16.04 -4.56
C ASN A 168 16.16 17.18 -5.60
N SER A 169 15.07 17.12 -6.38
CA SER A 169 14.76 18.09 -7.43
C SER A 169 14.00 19.32 -6.93
N ASP A 170 13.49 19.30 -5.69
CA ASP A 170 12.71 20.40 -5.12
C ASP A 170 13.31 20.89 -3.78
N THR A 171 12.47 21.47 -2.92
CA THR A 171 12.86 21.99 -1.61
C THR A 171 13.04 20.83 -0.63
N LYS A 172 14.05 20.92 0.24
CA LYS A 172 14.39 19.89 1.23
C LYS A 172 13.33 19.72 2.33
N ASN A 173 12.16 19.18 2.02
CA ASN A 173 11.09 19.03 3.01
C ASN A 173 11.40 17.91 4.00
N TRP A 174 11.99 16.81 3.52
CA TRP A 174 12.38 15.69 4.39
C TRP A 174 13.58 16.00 5.27
N MET A 175 14.41 16.96 4.87
CA MET A 175 15.58 17.40 5.63
C MET A 175 15.40 18.81 6.22
N ASP A 176 14.17 19.25 6.43
CA ASP A 176 13.91 20.50 7.16
C ASP A 176 14.40 20.42 8.61
N ASP A 177 15.02 21.50 9.11
CA ASP A 177 15.63 21.61 10.45
C ASP A 177 14.71 21.19 11.60
N SER A 178 13.39 21.34 11.44
CA SER A 178 12.40 20.93 12.44
C SER A 178 12.22 19.41 12.52
N GLY A 179 12.42 18.69 11.41
CA GLY A 179 12.07 17.28 11.24
C GLY A 179 10.55 17.02 11.15
N ASP A 180 9.73 18.05 10.88
CA ASP A 180 8.27 18.00 10.96
C ASP A 180 7.63 16.85 10.16
N TRP A 181 8.09 16.59 8.93
CA TRP A 181 7.51 15.56 8.07
C TRP A 181 7.65 14.14 8.64
N TRP A 182 8.76 13.85 9.31
CA TRP A 182 8.98 12.57 9.99
C TRP A 182 8.12 12.39 11.24
N TYR A 183 7.69 13.49 11.88
CA TYR A 183 7.07 13.49 13.21
C TYR A 183 5.65 14.06 13.25
N ASP A 184 5.48 15.37 13.08
CA ASP A 184 4.25 16.07 13.48
C ASP A 184 3.34 16.44 12.30
N SER A 185 3.84 16.42 11.06
CA SER A 185 3.05 16.80 9.89
C SER A 185 1.78 15.98 9.77
N THR A 186 0.62 16.63 9.89
CA THR A 186 -0.71 16.01 9.76
C THR A 186 -1.41 16.40 8.47
N GLN A 187 -0.70 17.06 7.56
CA GLN A 187 -1.21 17.54 6.29
C GLN A 187 -0.51 16.82 5.15
N ALA A 188 -1.30 16.40 4.17
CA ALA A 188 -0.77 15.88 2.92
C ALA A 188 0.02 16.97 2.19
N ALA A 189 1.14 16.60 1.56
CA ALA A 189 1.89 17.49 0.67
C ALA A 189 2.29 16.73 -0.60
N GLY A 190 2.35 17.44 -1.73
CA GLY A 190 2.61 16.85 -3.04
C GLY A 190 1.43 16.00 -3.58
N GLU A 191 1.64 15.38 -4.74
CA GLU A 191 0.63 14.55 -5.41
C GLU A 191 0.59 13.13 -4.81
N THR A 192 -0.25 12.93 -3.78
CA THR A 192 -0.35 11.68 -3.00
C THR A 192 -0.98 10.51 -3.73
N ALA A 193 -1.60 10.79 -4.87
CA ALA A 193 -2.34 9.83 -5.67
C ALA A 193 -1.75 9.66 -7.07
N ASP A 194 -0.53 10.12 -7.32
CA ASP A 194 0.17 9.88 -8.58
C ASP A 194 1.65 9.61 -8.30
N PRO A 195 2.16 8.38 -8.49
CA PRO A 195 3.54 7.99 -8.20
C PRO A 195 4.58 8.56 -9.18
N SER A 196 4.17 9.19 -10.29
CA SER A 196 5.07 9.53 -11.40
C SER A 196 5.83 10.85 -11.25
N TYR A 197 5.39 11.72 -10.34
CA TYR A 197 5.99 13.04 -10.15
C TYR A 197 7.41 12.95 -9.57
N ASN A 198 8.30 13.85 -10.03
CA ASN A 198 9.64 14.00 -9.47
C ASN A 198 9.71 15.10 -8.40
N ALA A 199 8.86 14.97 -7.38
CA ALA A 199 8.73 15.93 -6.30
C ALA A 199 8.39 15.21 -4.98
N ASP A 200 8.86 15.78 -3.89
CA ASP A 200 8.55 15.40 -2.53
C ASP A 200 7.04 15.27 -2.33
N MET A 201 6.66 14.24 -1.59
CA MET A 201 5.27 14.00 -1.24
C MET A 201 5.17 13.27 0.08
N ILE A 202 4.20 13.63 0.91
CA ILE A 202 3.80 12.86 2.09
C ILE A 202 2.29 12.66 2.09
N SER A 203 1.88 11.40 2.14
CA SER A 203 0.48 10.99 2.20
C SER A 203 0.02 10.83 3.65
N PRO A 204 -1.26 11.11 3.98
CA PRO A 204 -1.82 10.75 5.28
C PRO A 204 -1.67 9.28 5.64
N ALA A 205 -1.52 8.41 4.63
CA ALA A 205 -1.19 7.00 4.84
C ALA A 205 0.07 6.79 5.69
N PHE A 206 1.04 7.72 5.66
CA PHE A 206 2.29 7.64 6.41
C PHE A 206 2.08 7.52 7.92
N TRP A 207 1.00 8.13 8.44
CA TRP A 207 0.62 8.08 9.86
C TRP A 207 -0.74 7.43 10.14
N LEU A 208 -1.51 7.07 9.12
CA LEU A 208 -2.84 6.48 9.27
C LEU A 208 -2.93 5.01 8.84
N ILE A 209 -2.04 4.54 7.97
CA ILE A 209 -2.07 3.16 7.45
C ILE A 209 -0.92 2.37 8.05
N GLY A 210 -1.28 1.31 8.77
CA GLY A 210 -0.35 0.31 9.30
C GLY A 210 -0.08 -0.80 8.28
N GLY A 211 1.07 -1.44 8.42
CA GLY A 211 1.45 -2.57 7.57
C GLY A 211 2.57 -3.40 8.20
N SER A 212 3.02 -4.42 7.49
CA SER A 212 4.10 -5.31 7.94
C SER A 212 5.42 -5.04 7.23
N GLU A 213 5.37 -4.60 5.98
CA GLU A 213 6.52 -4.47 5.10
C GLU A 213 6.51 -3.17 4.31
N LEU A 214 7.69 -2.80 3.82
CA LEU A 214 7.98 -1.63 3.01
C LEU A 214 8.60 -2.03 1.67
N LYS A 215 8.37 -1.23 0.63
CA LYS A 215 9.20 -1.26 -0.58
C LYS A 215 9.59 0.15 -1.03
N ILE A 216 10.66 0.23 -1.80
CA ILE A 216 11.11 1.45 -2.48
C ILE A 216 11.10 1.20 -3.99
N THR A 217 10.58 2.16 -4.77
CA THR A 217 10.58 2.12 -6.24
C THR A 217 11.01 3.49 -6.78
N ARG A 218 11.34 3.60 -8.06
CA ARG A 218 11.50 4.91 -8.71
C ARG A 218 10.15 5.45 -9.18
N ASN A 219 10.05 6.78 -9.31
CA ASN A 219 8.88 7.44 -9.90
C ASN A 219 8.79 7.22 -11.42
N ASP A 220 9.92 7.05 -12.09
CA ASP A 220 10.01 6.88 -13.54
C ASP A 220 9.91 5.41 -14.01
N ASP A 221 9.62 4.49 -13.08
CA ASP A 221 9.22 3.12 -13.38
C ASP A 221 7.71 2.96 -13.17
N SER A 222 6.97 2.94 -14.28
CA SER A 222 5.51 2.74 -14.29
C SER A 222 5.09 1.34 -13.80
N GLY A 223 6.00 0.36 -13.78
CA GLY A 223 5.75 -0.97 -13.24
C GLY A 223 5.91 -1.05 -11.73
N HIS A 224 6.42 0.01 -11.08
CA HIS A 224 6.68 0.06 -9.64
C HIS A 224 7.51 -1.13 -9.16
N THR A 225 8.52 -1.50 -9.95
CA THR A 225 9.41 -2.61 -9.66
C THR A 225 10.16 -2.30 -8.36
N PRO A 226 10.08 -3.15 -7.33
CA PRO A 226 10.81 -2.95 -6.09
C PRO A 226 12.31 -2.89 -6.36
N LEU A 227 12.95 -1.78 -6.00
CA LEU A 227 14.40 -1.71 -5.85
C LEU A 227 14.83 -2.46 -4.60
N LEU A 228 14.01 -2.32 -3.55
CA LEU A 228 14.14 -2.96 -2.25
C LEU A 228 12.75 -3.27 -1.72
N GLN A 229 12.64 -4.41 -1.06
CA GLN A 229 11.50 -4.78 -0.24
C GLN A 229 11.98 -5.36 1.08
N THR A 230 11.41 -4.92 2.21
CA THR A 230 11.65 -5.56 3.50
C THR A 230 10.93 -6.89 3.58
N ILE A 231 11.51 -7.88 4.23
CA ILE A 231 10.89 -9.19 4.43
C ILE A 231 10.50 -9.43 5.89
N GLY A 232 9.47 -10.26 6.09
CA GLY A 232 9.02 -10.69 7.41
C GLY A 232 7.96 -9.75 7.97
N ASN A 233 8.28 -9.04 9.06
CA ASN A 233 7.32 -8.15 9.74
C ASN A 233 8.01 -6.90 10.29
N CYS A 234 8.77 -6.22 9.43
CA CYS A 234 9.58 -5.06 9.76
C CYS A 234 8.84 -4.00 10.59
N LEU A 235 7.57 -3.76 10.25
CA LEU A 235 6.73 -2.74 10.88
C LEU A 235 5.85 -3.26 12.02
N SER A 236 5.65 -4.59 12.12
CA SER A 236 4.81 -5.19 13.18
C SER A 236 3.38 -4.64 13.24
N GLY A 237 2.79 -4.34 12.07
CA GLY A 237 1.44 -3.78 11.95
C GLY A 237 1.34 -2.28 12.26
N LYS A 238 2.44 -1.61 12.60
CA LYS A 238 2.46 -0.18 12.90
C LYS A 238 2.43 0.66 11.62
N THR A 239 1.99 1.90 11.74
CA THR A 239 2.22 2.93 10.72
C THR A 239 3.71 3.22 10.63
N PHE A 240 4.18 3.68 9.46
CA PHE A 240 5.60 4.00 9.31
C PHE A 240 6.04 5.12 10.27
N ARG A 241 5.19 6.14 10.48
CA ARG A 241 5.46 7.17 11.49
C ARG A 241 5.59 6.59 12.90
N SER A 242 4.68 5.72 13.31
CA SER A 242 4.75 5.08 14.64
C SER A 242 6.05 4.27 14.79
N LYS A 243 6.50 3.59 13.72
CA LYS A 243 7.78 2.89 13.70
C LYS A 243 8.95 3.86 13.87
N ILE A 244 9.07 4.88 13.00
CA ILE A 244 10.26 5.73 12.94
C ILE A 244 10.41 6.60 14.20
N THR A 245 9.30 7.08 14.76
CA THR A 245 9.29 7.92 15.97
C THR A 245 9.48 7.12 17.26
N SER A 246 9.30 5.80 17.24
CA SER A 246 9.50 4.95 18.42
C SER A 246 10.96 4.86 18.90
N TYR A 247 11.91 5.26 18.05
CA TYR A 247 13.34 5.21 18.34
C TYR A 247 13.86 6.43 19.08
N GLY A 248 13.08 7.51 19.15
CA GLY A 248 13.47 8.75 19.80
C GLY A 248 12.88 9.98 19.12
N ASN A 249 13.09 11.12 19.76
CA ASN A 249 12.67 12.42 19.25
C ASN A 249 13.90 13.21 18.79
N PHE A 250 14.05 13.33 17.46
CA PHE A 250 15.22 13.95 16.83
C PHE A 250 14.91 15.30 16.16
N ARG A 251 13.78 15.91 16.51
CA ARG A 251 13.35 17.22 16.02
C ARG A 251 14.25 18.36 16.51
N ASN A 252 14.15 19.50 15.82
CA ASN A 252 14.71 20.79 16.24
C ASN A 252 16.23 20.75 16.51
N GLY A 253 16.98 20.07 15.65
CA GLY A 253 18.45 19.98 15.76
C GLY A 253 18.98 19.06 16.89
N SER A 254 18.10 18.25 17.48
CA SER A 254 18.48 17.17 18.39
C SER A 254 19.39 16.18 17.66
N VAL A 255 20.49 15.79 18.30
CA VAL A 255 21.39 14.77 17.75
C VAL A 255 20.68 13.43 17.73
N TRP A 256 20.89 12.67 16.67
CA TRP A 256 20.31 11.35 16.45
C TRP A 256 20.90 10.30 17.40
N SER A 257 21.30 9.13 16.89
CA SER A 257 21.94 8.08 17.68
C SER A 257 23.46 8.30 17.82
N ASN A 258 24.12 7.45 18.62
CA ASN A 258 25.58 7.46 18.74
C ASN A 258 26.16 6.15 18.17
N GLY A 259 26.68 6.22 16.93
CA GLY A 259 27.46 5.15 16.33
C GLY A 259 26.70 3.84 16.02
N LYS A 260 25.38 3.90 15.81
CA LYS A 260 24.53 2.72 15.55
C LYS A 260 23.32 3.05 14.68
N CYS A 261 22.71 2.01 14.11
CA CYS A 261 21.31 2.07 13.68
C CYS A 261 20.38 1.72 14.85
N LEU A 262 19.28 2.45 15.02
CA LEU A 262 18.32 2.21 16.11
C LEU A 262 17.33 1.10 15.79
N GLY A 263 17.06 0.88 14.50
CA GLY A 263 16.26 -0.23 14.01
C GLY A 263 16.87 -0.81 12.74
N LYS A 264 16.59 -2.08 12.48
CA LYS A 264 17.02 -2.79 11.27
C LYS A 264 15.94 -3.75 10.80
N CYS A 265 15.86 -3.94 9.49
CA CYS A 265 15.02 -4.95 8.85
C CYS A 265 15.78 -5.63 7.72
N LYS A 266 15.55 -6.92 7.54
CA LYS A 266 16.09 -7.66 6.38
C LYS A 266 15.37 -7.24 5.10
N VAL A 267 16.11 -7.22 4.00
CA VAL A 267 15.60 -6.80 2.69
C VAL A 267 15.97 -7.76 1.57
N GLN A 268 15.19 -7.69 0.49
CA GLN A 268 15.51 -8.27 -0.80
C GLN A 268 15.59 -7.14 -1.82
N TYR A 269 16.62 -7.16 -2.65
CA TYR A 269 16.81 -6.21 -3.74
C TYR A 269 16.24 -6.76 -5.05
N GLY A 270 15.86 -5.83 -5.93
CA GLY A 270 15.34 -6.13 -7.26
C GLY A 270 15.47 -4.94 -8.20
N GLY A 271 14.89 -5.07 -9.39
CA GLY A 271 14.87 -4.00 -10.38
C GLY A 271 16.25 -3.39 -10.65
N GLN A 272 16.30 -2.07 -10.77
CA GLN A 272 17.49 -1.30 -11.12
C GLN A 272 18.22 -0.70 -9.90
N TYR A 273 18.23 -1.40 -8.76
CA TYR A 273 18.80 -0.85 -7.52
C TYR A 273 20.28 -0.47 -7.67
N GLN A 274 21.08 -1.25 -8.42
CA GLN A 274 22.52 -1.02 -8.60
C GLN A 274 22.86 0.31 -9.27
N THR A 275 21.96 0.82 -10.13
CA THR A 275 22.13 2.09 -10.83
C THR A 275 21.30 3.21 -10.19
N THR A 276 20.71 2.97 -9.03
CA THR A 276 19.87 3.94 -8.33
C THR A 276 20.64 4.55 -7.17
N GLU A 277 20.85 5.85 -7.23
CA GLU A 277 21.34 6.65 -6.10
C GLU A 277 20.48 6.46 -4.84
N GLY A 278 21.14 6.40 -3.69
CA GLY A 278 20.59 5.89 -2.43
C GLY A 278 20.99 4.45 -2.14
N PHE A 279 21.36 3.67 -3.17
CA PHE A 279 21.66 2.24 -3.06
C PHE A 279 23.15 1.90 -3.30
N GLY A 280 24.03 2.91 -3.34
CA GLY A 280 25.46 2.73 -3.62
C GLY A 280 26.16 1.74 -2.69
N GLN A 281 25.68 1.58 -1.45
CA GLN A 281 26.21 0.63 -0.46
C GLN A 281 25.39 -0.66 -0.31
N ALA A 282 24.41 -0.91 -1.19
CA ALA A 282 23.54 -2.08 -1.14
C ALA A 282 24.27 -3.44 -1.23
N SER A 283 25.52 -3.44 -1.71
CA SER A 283 26.37 -4.64 -1.78
C SER A 283 27.46 -4.70 -0.70
N CYS A 284 27.58 -3.66 0.13
CA CYS A 284 28.60 -3.55 1.16
C CYS A 284 28.08 -4.06 2.50
N SER A 285 28.96 -4.61 3.35
CA SER A 285 28.63 -4.98 4.74
C SER A 285 29.77 -4.54 5.64
N SER A 286 29.45 -3.84 6.73
CA SER A 286 30.43 -3.37 7.71
C SER A 286 29.80 -3.34 9.11
N ASP A 287 30.54 -2.81 10.07
CA ASP A 287 30.20 -2.76 11.49
C ASP A 287 28.87 -2.06 11.84
N LEU A 288 28.33 -1.16 11.01
CA LEU A 288 27.05 -0.51 11.31
C LEU A 288 25.86 -1.39 10.94
N GLN A 289 25.86 -1.99 9.74
CA GLN A 289 24.87 -2.97 9.27
C GLN A 289 25.34 -3.74 8.02
N GLY A 290 24.61 -4.81 7.68
CA GLY A 290 24.88 -5.65 6.52
C GLY A 290 24.23 -5.18 5.22
N ALA A 291 24.69 -5.72 4.09
CA ALA A 291 24.17 -5.47 2.75
C ALA A 291 22.68 -5.79 2.63
N ASP A 292 22.24 -6.86 3.29
CA ASP A 292 20.87 -7.36 3.30
C ASP A 292 19.97 -6.65 4.33
N GLU A 293 20.34 -5.45 4.77
CA GLU A 293 19.62 -4.69 5.79
C GLU A 293 19.20 -3.30 5.28
N VAL A 294 18.03 -2.86 5.76
CA VAL A 294 17.67 -1.44 5.85
C VAL A 294 17.67 -1.04 7.31
N GLY A 295 18.32 0.08 7.62
CA GLY A 295 18.48 0.61 8.96
C GLY A 295 17.71 1.90 9.18
N PHE A 296 17.35 2.18 10.42
CA PHE A 296 16.65 3.39 10.83
C PHE A 296 17.48 4.21 11.81
N TRP A 297 17.57 5.53 11.57
CA TRP A 297 18.36 6.46 12.38
C TRP A 297 19.80 5.99 12.57
N CYS A 298 20.48 5.76 11.46
CA CYS A 298 21.84 5.25 11.43
C CYS A 298 22.84 6.40 11.53
N VAL A 299 23.83 6.25 12.39
CA VAL A 299 24.86 7.25 12.63
C VAL A 299 26.24 6.60 12.67
N LYS A 300 27.20 7.20 11.98
CA LYS A 300 28.63 6.88 12.10
C LYS A 300 29.44 8.17 12.06
N GLY A 301 30.21 8.41 13.12
CA GLY A 301 30.99 9.64 13.27
C GLY A 301 30.10 10.88 13.18
N TRP A 302 30.20 11.59 12.06
CA TRP A 302 29.52 12.86 11.79
C TRP A 302 28.45 12.77 10.71
N SER A 303 28.23 11.55 10.23
CA SER A 303 27.34 11.21 9.13
C SER A 303 26.13 10.43 9.66
N GLY A 304 25.01 10.54 8.96
CA GLY A 304 23.88 9.66 9.22
C GLY A 304 22.77 9.75 8.20
N SER A 305 21.87 8.78 8.32
CA SER A 305 20.68 8.64 7.49
C SER A 305 19.45 8.26 8.34
N VAL A 306 18.29 8.80 7.98
CA VAL A 306 17.02 8.40 8.58
C VAL A 306 16.69 6.96 8.18
N ILE A 307 16.93 6.61 6.91
CA ILE A 307 16.79 5.25 6.39
C ILE A 307 18.08 4.89 5.61
N MET A 308 18.90 4.02 6.18
CA MET A 308 20.15 3.58 5.56
C MET A 308 19.94 2.29 4.76
N ILE A 309 20.39 2.25 3.50
CA ILE A 309 20.18 1.11 2.61
C ILE A 309 21.52 0.44 2.31
N GLY A 310 21.65 -0.84 2.66
CA GLY A 310 22.91 -1.56 2.53
C GLY A 310 23.85 -1.37 3.72
N GLY A 311 25.11 -1.77 3.58
CA GLY A 311 26.06 -1.69 4.68
C GLY A 311 26.49 -0.27 5.00
N GLY A 312 26.87 -0.04 6.26
CA GLY A 312 27.42 1.24 6.70
C GLY A 312 28.57 1.01 7.68
N GLY A 313 29.41 2.03 7.85
CA GLY A 313 30.55 2.01 8.75
C GLY A 313 31.88 2.21 8.02
N ALA A 314 32.97 1.81 8.67
CA ALA A 314 34.33 2.16 8.23
C ALA A 314 34.64 1.70 6.79
N ASP A 315 34.08 0.55 6.39
CA ASP A 315 34.32 -0.05 5.08
C ASP A 315 33.20 0.22 4.06
N CYS A 316 32.13 0.94 4.45
CA CYS A 316 30.93 1.15 3.63
C CYS A 316 30.46 2.61 3.63
N SER A 317 31.37 3.57 3.40
CA SER A 317 31.04 5.00 3.31
C SER A 317 30.22 5.51 4.51
N ASP A 318 30.64 5.17 5.72
CA ASP A 318 30.02 5.62 6.97
C ASP A 318 28.49 5.41 7.02
N ALA A 319 27.70 6.47 7.10
CA ALA A 319 26.24 6.40 7.26
C ALA A 319 25.48 7.47 6.46
N ASP A 320 26.14 8.16 5.52
CA ASP A 320 25.62 9.29 4.74
C ASP A 320 25.01 8.90 3.39
N HIS A 321 24.46 7.68 3.32
CA HIS A 321 23.79 7.15 2.13
C HIS A 321 22.41 6.58 2.50
N GLY A 322 21.57 6.39 1.48
CA GLY A 322 20.16 6.01 1.66
C GLY A 322 19.25 7.22 1.57
N ILE A 323 18.24 7.29 2.44
CA ILE A 323 17.21 8.34 2.45
C ILE A 323 17.34 9.19 3.72
N GLY A 324 17.20 10.50 3.54
CA GLY A 324 17.30 11.52 4.58
C GLY A 324 18.72 11.55 5.16
N THR A 325 19.69 11.98 4.35
CA THR A 325 21.12 11.91 4.67
C THR A 325 21.64 13.26 5.17
N THR A 326 22.57 13.23 6.13
CA THR A 326 23.21 14.43 6.71
C THR A 326 24.66 14.19 7.09
N VAL A 327 25.48 15.24 6.95
CA VAL A 327 26.87 15.29 7.43
C VAL A 327 27.10 16.50 8.36
N ALA A 328 26.12 16.82 9.19
CA ALA A 328 26.06 18.03 10.03
C ALA A 328 27.11 18.14 11.17
N LYS A 329 28.14 17.27 11.22
CA LYS A 329 29.14 17.13 12.32
C LYS A 329 28.58 16.53 13.60
N LEU A 330 27.40 17.00 14.00
CA LEU A 330 26.52 16.30 14.93
C LEU A 330 25.29 15.89 14.14
N THR A 331 25.16 14.59 13.90
CA THR A 331 24.09 14.05 13.06
C THR A 331 22.73 14.51 13.57
N SER A 332 22.09 15.40 12.83
CA SER A 332 20.82 16.05 13.14
C SER A 332 20.27 16.66 11.85
N PHE A 333 19.03 17.12 11.87
CA PHE A 333 18.45 17.90 10.77
C PHE A 333 19.01 19.32 10.66
N LYS A 334 19.89 19.75 11.58
CA LYS A 334 20.38 21.12 11.63
C LYS A 334 21.85 21.17 11.29
N ILE A 335 22.18 21.86 10.20
CA ILE A 335 23.56 22.15 9.82
C ILE A 335 24.17 23.18 10.78
N LYS A 336 25.19 22.76 11.55
CA LYS A 336 25.88 23.61 12.55
C LYS A 336 27.16 24.26 12.01
N GLU A 337 27.59 23.91 10.81
CA GLU A 337 28.79 24.44 10.14
C GLU A 337 28.50 24.72 8.66
N ASN A 338 29.04 25.82 8.16
CA ASN A 338 28.95 26.14 6.73
C ASN A 338 29.59 25.03 5.87
N ASN A 339 29.04 24.79 4.68
CA ASN A 339 29.47 23.79 3.69
C ASN A 339 29.14 22.32 4.00
N ARG A 340 28.38 22.00 5.05
CA ARG A 340 27.80 20.65 5.22
C ARG A 340 26.60 20.46 4.30
N ARG A 341 26.23 19.20 4.07
CA ARG A 341 25.19 18.80 3.12
C ARG A 341 24.15 17.90 3.77
N GLU A 342 22.95 18.02 3.22
CA GLU A 342 21.78 17.20 3.53
C GLU A 342 21.01 16.98 2.23
N SER A 343 20.46 15.78 2.08
CA SER A 343 19.76 15.36 0.88
C SER A 343 18.59 14.45 1.23
N ASP A 344 17.54 14.48 0.42
CA ASP A 344 16.40 13.57 0.61
C ASP A 344 16.82 12.13 0.32
N PHE A 345 17.79 11.92 -0.58
CA PHE A 345 18.53 10.66 -0.71
C PHE A 345 19.90 10.87 -1.39
N SER A 346 20.88 10.01 -1.11
CA SER A 346 22.23 10.07 -1.72
C SER A 346 22.99 8.74 -1.63
N ASN A 347 24.01 8.55 -2.48
CA ASN A 347 25.00 7.47 -2.34
C ASN A 347 26.14 7.80 -1.37
N ASP A 348 26.41 9.11 -1.22
CA ASP A 348 27.41 9.74 -0.38
C ASP A 348 26.99 11.21 -0.30
N ALA A 349 26.93 11.80 0.89
CA ALA A 349 26.51 13.19 1.07
C ALA A 349 27.43 14.20 0.37
N TRP A 350 28.69 13.85 0.10
CA TRP A 350 29.65 14.71 -0.59
C TRP A 350 29.68 14.52 -2.11
N GLY A 351 29.07 13.45 -2.60
CA GLY A 351 28.96 13.11 -4.01
C GLY A 351 28.09 14.08 -4.83
N SER A 352 28.02 13.80 -6.14
CA SER A 352 27.00 14.40 -7.01
C SER A 352 25.64 13.82 -6.65
N ILE A 353 24.61 14.67 -6.64
CA ILE A 353 23.24 14.28 -6.29
C ILE A 353 22.37 14.33 -7.54
N THR A 354 21.73 13.22 -7.88
CA THR A 354 20.77 13.14 -8.97
C THR A 354 19.53 13.96 -8.66
N LYS A 355 19.03 14.64 -9.69
CA LYS A 355 17.73 15.32 -9.69
C LYS A 355 16.80 14.77 -10.78
N SER A 356 17.20 13.68 -11.42
CA SER A 356 16.50 13.14 -12.60
C SER A 356 15.29 12.27 -12.25
N TYR A 357 15.25 11.72 -11.03
CA TYR A 357 14.18 10.89 -10.52
C TYR A 357 14.08 11.04 -9.00
N SER A 358 13.06 10.41 -8.44
CA SER A 358 12.75 10.36 -7.01
C SER A 358 12.37 8.95 -6.59
N LEU A 359 12.38 8.72 -5.28
CA LEU A 359 12.11 7.41 -4.69
C LEU A 359 10.72 7.39 -4.06
N ASN A 360 9.82 6.56 -4.58
CA ASN A 360 8.53 6.28 -3.98
C ASN A 360 8.67 5.26 -2.85
N PHE A 361 7.96 5.49 -1.77
CA PHE A 361 7.99 4.68 -0.57
C PHE A 361 6.60 4.13 -0.25
N TRP A 362 6.53 2.83 -0.01
CA TRP A 362 5.27 2.09 0.00
C TRP A 362 5.15 1.20 1.25
N ILE A 363 3.91 0.89 1.64
CA ILE A 363 3.58 -0.02 2.74
C ILE A 363 2.55 -1.08 2.32
N ARG A 364 2.57 -2.27 2.94
CA ARG A 364 1.54 -3.30 2.73
C ARG A 364 1.09 -4.03 3.99
#